data_AF-A0A2Z6AEI1-F1
#
_entry.id   AF-A0A2Z6AEI1-F1
#
_cell.length_a   1.000
_cell.length_b   1.000
_cell.length_c   1.000
_cell.angle_alpha   90.00
_cell.angle_beta   90.00
_cell.angle_gamma   90.00
#
_symmetry.space_group_name_H-M   'P 1'
#
loop_
_entity.id
_entity.type
_entity.pdbx_description
1 polymer ?
#
loop_
_entity_poly.entity_id
_entity_poly.type
_entity_poly.pdbx_seq_one_letter_code
_entity_poly.pdbx_strand_id
1 'polypeptide(L)'
;MTSRTLRLVALLACTVLATPVMADELADGFRNPPQSARPRVWWHWMNGNVTKEGIDKDLDWMARMGIGGVQNFDASLMTPQIVKERLPYMTDGWKDAFRHAVQTADAKGLEFAIAASPGWSETGGPWVKPQDAMKKLVWSETDLRGGQRLNGALPAPPSVTGPFQSAKFSDPLSGGAESGPLPSHYADARVLAYPVVTTLLPLPKVTQADGSAIGATPLLDDDLETVAQVMKGDAAHPGALILDYGKTVTIRSASLFVPHARPPFGDPAYRPTLEAETAQGWEPVGRFTLTEVSATIGFAPVTARRFRLVLSPNDAPKSPGLGDGAPGAVMMDVFARPDSPTLGIGDLRLSADAKIDQYEVKAGFGIVPDYNALSEGGAPNVPAIDPATIVDLTDRLRPDGTLDWTAPKGSGWRIVRMGYSLTGKTNHPATPKRPAWKSINMTPPPSVVTSKPIWACIVTRWARTGSGRRVSVPC
;
A
#
# COMPACT_ATOMS: atom_id res chain seq x y z
N MET A 1 30.56 -88.24 5.61
CA MET A 1 30.69 -86.79 5.82
C MET A 1 30.91 -86.51 7.30
N THR A 2 32.02 -85.87 7.65
CA THR A 2 32.44 -85.59 9.04
C THR A 2 31.67 -84.44 9.68
N SER A 3 31.55 -84.42 11.02
CA SER A 3 30.87 -83.40 11.84
C SER A 3 31.20 -81.93 11.47
N ARG A 4 32.40 -81.66 10.95
CA ARG A 4 32.81 -80.32 10.45
C ARG A 4 32.04 -79.86 9.21
N THR A 5 31.67 -80.78 8.32
CA THR A 5 30.90 -80.48 7.09
C THR A 5 29.45 -80.09 7.42
N LEU A 6 28.84 -80.70 8.44
CA LEU A 6 27.49 -80.31 8.90
C LEU A 6 27.47 -78.93 9.56
N ARG A 7 28.52 -78.56 10.30
CA ARG A 7 28.62 -77.22 10.92
C ARG A 7 28.81 -76.11 9.88
N LEU A 8 29.57 -76.37 8.81
CA LEU A 8 29.75 -75.41 7.72
C LEU A 8 28.46 -75.21 6.91
N VAL A 9 27.73 -76.30 6.63
CA VAL A 9 26.44 -76.23 5.93
C VAL A 9 25.37 -75.53 6.78
N ALA A 10 25.38 -75.72 8.11
CA ALA A 10 24.47 -75.01 9.02
C ALA A 10 24.78 -73.50 9.13
N LEU A 11 26.05 -73.10 9.10
CA LEU A 11 26.46 -71.67 9.09
C LEU A 11 26.16 -70.97 7.76
N LEU A 12 26.30 -71.68 6.63
CA LEU A 12 25.88 -71.18 5.31
C LEU A 12 24.35 -71.14 5.16
N ALA A 13 23.61 -72.05 5.80
CA ALA A 13 22.14 -72.00 5.80
C ALA A 13 21.58 -70.83 6.62
N CYS A 14 22.24 -70.43 7.71
CA CYS A 14 21.83 -69.25 8.50
C CYS A 14 22.10 -67.90 7.81
N THR A 15 23.00 -67.85 6.83
CA THR A 15 23.26 -66.61 6.07
C THR A 15 22.36 -66.45 4.85
N VAL A 16 21.78 -67.54 4.32
CA VAL A 16 20.85 -67.51 3.17
C VAL A 16 19.39 -67.25 3.58
N LEU A 17 19.03 -67.40 4.86
CA LEU A 17 17.68 -67.13 5.38
C LEU A 17 17.51 -65.77 6.07
N ALA A 18 18.55 -64.93 6.11
CA ALA A 18 18.41 -63.53 6.49
C ALA A 18 17.84 -62.76 5.29
N THR A 19 16.53 -62.89 5.05
CA THR A 19 15.81 -61.87 4.29
C THR A 19 16.10 -60.53 4.97
N PRO A 20 16.58 -59.49 4.26
CA PRO A 20 16.63 -58.17 4.84
C PRO A 20 15.19 -57.89 5.28
N VAL A 21 14.96 -57.78 6.59
CA VAL A 21 13.78 -57.06 7.06
C VAL A 21 13.96 -55.70 6.42
N MET A 22 13.21 -55.42 5.35
CA MET A 22 13.14 -54.07 4.84
C MET A 22 12.63 -53.27 6.02
N ALA A 23 13.55 -52.54 6.65
CA ALA A 23 13.21 -51.57 7.67
C ALA A 23 12.09 -50.74 7.06
N ASP A 24 10.97 -50.67 7.77
CA ASP A 24 9.87 -49.81 7.35
C ASP A 24 10.40 -48.37 7.52
N GLU A 25 10.98 -47.83 6.45
CA GLU A 25 11.66 -46.53 6.44
C GLU A 25 10.72 -45.43 6.95
N LEU A 26 9.40 -45.59 6.73
CA LEU A 26 8.39 -44.69 7.24
C LEU A 26 8.22 -44.86 8.76
N ALA A 27 8.12 -46.08 9.27
CA ALA A 27 8.03 -46.31 10.72
C ALA A 27 9.30 -45.87 11.45
N ASP A 28 10.48 -46.08 10.86
CA ASP A 28 11.76 -45.68 11.44
C ASP A 28 11.98 -44.17 11.37
N GLY A 29 11.60 -43.52 10.25
CA GLY A 29 11.56 -42.06 10.14
C GLY A 29 10.51 -41.42 11.04
N PHE A 30 9.40 -42.10 11.35
CA PHE A 30 8.41 -41.61 12.31
C PHE A 30 8.93 -41.71 13.76
N ARG A 31 9.61 -42.79 14.11
CA ARG A 31 10.26 -42.96 15.44
C ARG A 31 11.45 -42.04 15.62
N ASN A 32 12.22 -41.83 14.55
CA ASN A 32 13.43 -41.00 14.53
C ASN A 32 13.34 -39.95 13.41
N PRO A 33 12.53 -38.88 13.59
CA PRO A 33 12.33 -37.86 12.56
C PRO A 33 13.66 -37.29 12.04
N PRO A 34 13.87 -37.26 10.71
CA PRO A 34 15.06 -36.66 10.12
C PRO A 34 15.05 -35.14 10.29
N GLN A 35 16.19 -34.50 10.02
CA GLN A 35 16.34 -33.05 10.13
C GLN A 35 15.30 -32.26 9.30
N SER A 36 14.90 -32.79 8.15
CA SER A 36 13.89 -32.19 7.27
C SER A 36 12.49 -32.15 7.88
N ALA A 37 12.19 -33.00 8.87
CA ALA A 37 10.90 -33.05 9.55
C ALA A 37 10.86 -32.20 10.84
N ARG A 38 12.01 -31.68 11.30
CA ARG A 38 12.10 -30.88 12.53
C ARG A 38 11.57 -29.45 12.32
N PRO A 39 10.85 -28.86 13.28
CA PRO A 39 10.38 -27.49 13.15
C PRO A 39 11.56 -26.50 13.20
N ARG A 40 11.38 -25.32 12.60
CA ARG A 40 12.28 -24.16 12.74
C ARG A 40 11.62 -23.13 13.65
N VAL A 41 12.40 -22.20 14.18
CA VAL A 41 11.90 -21.09 15.00
C VAL A 41 12.39 -19.74 14.50
N TRP A 42 11.55 -18.72 14.67
CA TRP A 42 11.99 -17.33 14.59
C TRP A 42 12.79 -16.97 15.83
N TRP A 43 13.97 -16.40 15.62
CA TRP A 43 14.90 -16.03 16.68
C TRP A 43 15.27 -14.55 16.55
N HIS A 44 14.50 -13.72 17.24
CA HIS A 44 14.62 -12.27 17.20
C HIS A 44 15.67 -11.79 18.19
N TRP A 45 16.65 -11.05 17.71
CA TRP A 45 17.56 -10.26 18.50
C TRP A 45 16.92 -8.92 18.80
N MET A 46 16.50 -8.75 20.04
CA MET A 46 15.66 -7.62 20.44
C MET A 46 16.53 -6.39 20.74
N ASN A 47 16.58 -5.47 19.77
CA ASN A 47 17.14 -4.12 19.92
C ASN A 47 18.59 -4.13 20.44
N GLY A 48 19.42 -4.99 19.86
CA GLY A 48 20.83 -5.13 20.21
C GLY A 48 21.12 -5.78 21.58
N ASN A 49 20.13 -6.31 22.30
CA ASN A 49 20.36 -7.11 23.51
C ASN A 49 20.89 -8.51 23.16
N VAL A 50 22.18 -8.60 22.84
CA VAL A 50 22.80 -9.83 22.31
C VAL A 50 24.15 -10.07 22.99
N THR A 51 24.42 -11.32 23.39
CA THR A 51 25.73 -11.77 23.90
C THR A 51 26.06 -13.15 23.31
N LYS A 52 27.35 -13.46 23.13
CA LYS A 52 27.78 -14.79 22.66
C LYS A 52 27.38 -15.91 23.62
N GLU A 53 27.46 -15.66 24.92
CA GLU A 53 27.00 -16.61 25.94
C GLU A 53 25.50 -16.93 25.81
N GLY A 54 24.66 -15.93 25.53
CA GLY A 54 23.24 -16.13 25.29
C GLY A 54 22.99 -16.94 24.01
N ILE A 55 23.72 -16.62 22.94
CA ILE A 55 23.66 -17.35 21.67
C ILE A 55 23.98 -18.83 21.87
N ASP A 56 25.03 -19.16 22.62
CA ASP A 56 25.44 -20.54 22.89
C ASP A 56 24.34 -21.29 23.65
N LYS A 57 23.79 -20.68 24.70
CA LYS A 57 22.72 -21.28 25.50
C LYS A 57 21.42 -21.49 24.71
N ASP A 58 21.06 -20.54 23.86
CA ASP A 58 19.87 -20.63 23.00
C ASP A 58 20.02 -21.79 22.01
N LEU A 59 21.13 -21.85 21.27
CA LEU A 59 21.35 -22.89 20.27
C LEU A 59 21.57 -24.28 20.89
N ASP A 60 22.21 -24.35 22.06
CA ASP A 60 22.30 -25.57 22.87
C ASP A 60 20.90 -26.07 23.27
N TRP A 61 20.03 -25.17 23.73
CA TRP A 61 18.66 -25.51 24.10
C TRP A 61 17.86 -25.99 22.89
N MET A 62 17.94 -25.29 21.76
CA MET A 62 17.24 -25.67 20.53
C MET A 62 17.66 -27.06 20.04
N ALA A 63 18.96 -27.36 20.03
CA ALA A 63 19.47 -28.68 19.66
C ALA A 63 18.95 -29.78 20.61
N ARG A 64 18.97 -29.53 21.93
CA ARG A 64 18.43 -30.49 22.92
C ARG A 64 16.94 -30.75 22.75
N MET A 65 16.16 -29.72 22.42
CA MET A 65 14.71 -29.84 22.19
C MET A 65 14.36 -30.41 20.82
N GLY A 66 15.36 -30.68 19.97
CA GLY A 66 15.15 -31.29 18.66
C GLY A 66 14.62 -30.32 17.59
N ILE A 67 14.88 -29.02 17.74
CA ILE A 67 14.62 -27.98 16.73
C ILE A 67 15.57 -28.19 15.54
N GLY A 68 15.07 -27.96 14.33
CA GLY A 68 15.80 -28.20 13.08
C GLY A 68 16.61 -27.00 12.58
N GLY A 69 16.34 -25.80 13.09
CA GLY A 69 17.01 -24.59 12.67
C GLY A 69 16.35 -23.31 13.18
N VAL A 70 16.97 -22.19 12.83
CA VAL A 70 16.58 -20.85 13.23
C VAL A 70 16.44 -19.92 12.04
N GLN A 71 15.57 -18.94 12.17
CA GLN A 71 15.44 -17.80 11.26
C GLN A 71 15.72 -16.54 12.08
N ASN A 72 16.89 -15.94 11.87
CA ASN A 72 17.36 -14.81 12.67
C ASN A 72 16.88 -13.46 12.12
N PHE A 73 16.49 -12.59 13.04
CA PHE A 73 16.04 -11.23 12.78
C PHE A 73 16.69 -10.27 13.77
N ASP A 74 17.25 -9.16 13.30
CA ASP A 74 17.66 -8.05 14.18
C ASP A 74 16.51 -7.04 14.22
N ALA A 75 15.76 -7.03 15.32
CA ALA A 75 14.51 -6.29 15.41
C ALA A 75 14.66 -5.09 16.35
N SER A 76 14.61 -3.90 15.76
CA SER A 76 14.72 -2.61 16.47
C SER A 76 13.39 -2.18 17.10
N LEU A 77 12.75 -3.06 17.86
CA LEU A 77 11.57 -2.73 18.66
C LEU A 77 12.01 -2.17 20.02
N MET A 78 11.25 -1.21 20.56
CA MET A 78 11.59 -0.63 21.87
C MET A 78 11.54 -1.71 22.96
N THR A 79 12.70 -2.03 23.52
CA THR A 79 12.86 -2.98 24.63
C THR A 79 13.83 -2.43 25.66
N PRO A 80 13.64 -2.71 26.96
CA PRO A 80 14.62 -2.38 28.00
C PRO A 80 16.02 -2.91 27.66
N GLN A 81 17.06 -2.20 28.11
CA GLN A 81 18.43 -2.69 27.99
C GLN A 81 18.71 -3.66 29.14
N ILE A 82 19.04 -4.91 28.80
CA ILE A 82 19.34 -5.97 29.78
C ILE A 82 20.76 -6.51 29.63
N VAL A 83 21.54 -5.96 28.71
CA VAL A 83 22.96 -6.25 28.51
C VAL A 83 23.81 -5.02 28.84
N LYS A 84 25.09 -5.24 29.15
CA LYS A 84 26.03 -4.15 29.44
C LYS A 84 26.13 -3.14 28.29
N GLU A 85 26.23 -3.65 27.07
CA GLU A 85 26.32 -2.84 25.85
C GLU A 85 25.45 -3.48 24.78
N ARG A 86 24.57 -2.67 24.16
CA ARG A 86 23.80 -3.14 23.01
C ARG A 86 24.72 -3.30 21.82
N LEU A 87 24.48 -4.28 20.97
CA LEU A 87 25.18 -4.47 19.69
C LEU A 87 24.35 -3.87 18.56
N PRO A 88 24.66 -2.66 18.05
CA PRO A 88 23.91 -2.08 16.93
C PRO A 88 24.21 -2.85 15.64
N TYR A 89 23.17 -3.03 14.83
CA TYR A 89 23.24 -3.79 13.57
C TYR A 89 24.43 -3.39 12.69
N MET A 90 25.15 -4.39 12.17
CA MET A 90 26.31 -4.25 11.27
C MET A 90 27.55 -3.54 11.84
N THR A 91 27.60 -3.23 13.13
CA THR A 91 28.86 -2.89 13.82
C THR A 91 29.79 -4.09 13.91
N ASP A 92 31.08 -3.89 14.24
CA ASP A 92 32.03 -5.00 14.35
C ASP A 92 31.63 -6.00 15.45
N GLY A 93 31.15 -5.52 16.60
CA GLY A 93 30.64 -6.37 17.67
C GLY A 93 29.42 -7.18 17.25
N TRP A 94 28.48 -6.58 16.53
CA TRP A 94 27.32 -7.29 15.99
C TRP A 94 27.72 -8.36 14.97
N LYS A 95 28.60 -8.02 14.01
CA LYS A 95 29.08 -8.97 12.98
C LYS A 95 29.84 -10.14 13.60
N ASP A 96 30.59 -9.89 14.67
CA ASP A 96 31.30 -10.93 15.41
C ASP A 96 30.33 -11.87 16.17
N ALA A 97 29.30 -11.32 16.83
CA ALA A 97 28.25 -12.12 17.44
C ALA A 97 27.46 -12.93 16.41
N PHE A 98 27.13 -12.34 15.26
CA PHE A 98 26.42 -13.01 14.18
C PHE A 98 27.25 -14.15 13.56
N ARG A 99 28.54 -13.92 13.32
CA ARG A 99 29.46 -14.97 12.86
C ARG A 99 29.51 -16.13 13.85
N HIS A 100 29.60 -15.83 15.15
CA HIS A 100 29.57 -16.83 16.22
C HIS A 100 28.29 -17.66 16.18
N ALA A 101 27.12 -17.02 16.05
CA ALA A 101 25.84 -17.72 15.96
C ALA A 101 25.76 -18.69 14.76
N VAL A 102 26.19 -18.25 13.57
CA VAL A 102 26.20 -19.10 12.37
C VAL A 102 27.13 -20.30 12.55
N GLN A 103 28.34 -20.09 13.08
CA GLN A 103 29.30 -21.16 13.34
C GLN A 103 28.80 -22.16 14.40
N THR A 104 28.18 -21.66 15.47
CA THR A 104 27.59 -22.50 16.52
C THR A 104 26.39 -23.31 15.99
N ALA A 105 25.57 -22.74 15.12
CA ALA A 105 24.46 -23.45 14.49
C ALA A 105 24.94 -24.56 13.53
N ASP A 106 25.92 -24.26 12.68
CA ASP A 106 26.55 -25.22 11.77
C ASP A 106 27.15 -26.41 12.53
N ALA A 107 27.92 -26.15 13.59
CA ALA A 107 28.50 -27.18 14.44
C ALA A 107 27.45 -28.09 15.12
N LYS A 108 26.20 -27.65 15.22
CA LYS A 108 25.07 -28.40 15.79
C LYS A 108 24.15 -29.01 14.74
N GLY A 109 24.43 -28.83 13.45
CA GLY A 109 23.56 -29.27 12.36
C GLY A 109 22.23 -28.50 12.29
N LEU A 110 22.17 -27.29 12.84
CA LEU A 110 20.99 -26.43 12.78
C LEU A 110 21.03 -25.60 11.50
N GLU A 111 19.95 -25.63 10.73
CA GLU A 111 19.77 -24.74 9.58
C GLU A 111 19.68 -23.28 10.07
N PHE A 112 20.38 -22.36 9.41
CA PHE A 112 20.38 -20.95 9.77
C PHE A 112 19.90 -20.10 8.60
N ALA A 113 18.79 -19.39 8.79
CA ALA A 113 18.24 -18.46 7.82
C ALA A 113 18.26 -17.01 8.36
N ILE A 114 18.16 -16.05 7.44
CA ILE A 114 18.03 -14.62 7.72
C ILE A 114 16.87 -14.02 6.92
N ALA A 115 16.35 -12.89 7.38
CA ALA A 115 15.49 -12.04 6.56
C ALA A 115 16.23 -11.46 5.35
N ALA A 116 15.48 -11.05 4.32
CA ALA A 116 16.02 -10.41 3.12
C ALA A 116 16.41 -8.94 3.33
N SER A 117 16.20 -8.38 4.53
CA SER A 117 16.56 -7.01 4.89
C SER A 117 16.79 -6.88 6.41
N PRO A 118 17.42 -5.77 6.88
CA PRO A 118 17.45 -5.46 8.31
C PRO A 118 16.04 -5.33 8.89
N GLY A 119 15.82 -5.72 10.14
CA GLY A 119 14.46 -5.96 10.64
C GLY A 119 13.95 -7.33 10.20
N TRP A 120 12.71 -7.39 9.71
CA TRP A 120 12.12 -8.62 9.19
C TRP A 120 11.54 -8.50 7.78
N SER A 121 11.17 -7.31 7.31
CA SER A 121 10.55 -7.14 5.99
C SER A 121 10.74 -5.71 5.45
N GLU A 122 10.82 -5.52 4.13
CA GLU A 122 10.79 -6.55 3.09
C GLU A 122 12.18 -6.70 2.48
N THR A 123 12.50 -5.82 1.55
CA THR A 123 13.78 -5.78 0.83
C THR A 123 14.22 -4.33 0.67
N GLY A 124 14.65 -3.74 1.78
CA GLY A 124 15.05 -2.34 1.85
C GLY A 124 16.37 -2.16 2.57
N GLY A 125 17.06 -1.07 2.25
CA GLY A 125 18.32 -0.73 2.89
C GLY A 125 18.81 0.66 2.46
N PRO A 126 19.72 1.28 3.21
CA PRO A 126 20.27 2.59 2.87
C PRO A 126 21.13 2.57 1.60
N TRP A 127 21.43 1.39 1.04
CA TRP A 127 22.10 1.22 -0.25
C TRP A 127 21.16 1.33 -1.46
N VAL A 128 19.84 1.29 -1.26
CA VAL A 128 18.86 1.46 -2.33
C VAL A 128 18.80 2.93 -2.70
N LYS A 129 19.09 3.27 -3.96
CA LYS A 129 19.04 4.65 -4.44
C LYS A 129 17.59 5.09 -4.65
N PRO A 130 17.27 6.39 -4.50
CA PRO A 130 15.91 6.90 -4.70
C PRO A 130 15.26 6.44 -6.01
N GLN A 131 16.00 6.45 -7.14
CA GLN A 131 15.48 5.99 -8.43
C GLN A 131 15.13 4.49 -8.49
N ASP A 132 15.69 3.67 -7.60
CA ASP A 132 15.47 2.22 -7.57
C ASP A 132 14.34 1.84 -6.59
N ALA A 133 13.91 2.77 -5.75
CA ALA A 133 12.87 2.54 -4.75
C ALA A 133 11.46 2.48 -5.33
N MET A 134 10.51 1.97 -4.53
CA MET A 134 9.10 1.87 -4.89
C MET A 134 8.51 3.22 -5.36
N LYS A 135 7.77 3.16 -6.47
CA LYS A 135 7.26 4.33 -7.20
C LYS A 135 5.74 4.33 -7.21
N LYS A 136 5.16 5.53 -7.27
CA LYS A 136 3.75 5.79 -7.55
C LYS A 136 3.65 6.66 -8.81
N LEU A 137 2.62 6.47 -9.63
CA LEU A 137 2.31 7.40 -10.71
C LEU A 137 1.74 8.70 -10.10
N VAL A 138 2.12 9.83 -10.67
CA VAL A 138 1.63 11.17 -10.30
C VAL A 138 1.33 11.97 -11.55
N TRP A 139 0.42 12.93 -11.47
CA TRP A 139 0.05 13.73 -12.63
C TRP A 139 -0.38 15.15 -12.27
N SER A 140 -0.29 16.02 -13.27
CA SER A 140 -0.93 17.34 -13.31
C SER A 140 -1.78 17.46 -14.58
N GLU A 141 -2.83 18.28 -14.52
CA GLU A 141 -3.75 18.50 -15.63
C GLU A 141 -3.72 19.97 -16.08
N THR A 142 -3.95 20.22 -17.36
CA THR A 142 -4.09 21.57 -17.92
C THR A 142 -5.12 21.56 -19.04
N ASP A 143 -6.16 22.36 -18.90
CA ASP A 143 -7.22 22.49 -19.90
C ASP A 143 -6.95 23.65 -20.86
N LEU A 144 -7.15 23.41 -22.15
CA LEU A 144 -7.01 24.35 -23.25
C LEU A 144 -8.28 24.42 -24.08
N ARG A 145 -8.57 25.59 -24.63
CA ARG A 145 -9.60 25.77 -25.66
C ARG A 145 -9.07 25.25 -27.01
N GLY A 146 -9.96 24.73 -27.85
CA GLY A 146 -9.59 24.34 -29.21
C GLY A 146 -9.02 25.51 -30.01
N GLY A 147 -7.89 25.30 -30.69
CA GLY A 147 -7.13 26.33 -31.40
C GLY A 147 -6.21 27.18 -30.51
N GLN A 148 -6.23 27.00 -29.18
CA GLN A 148 -5.32 27.69 -28.28
C GLN A 148 -3.91 27.08 -28.38
N ARG A 149 -2.90 27.94 -28.55
CA ARG A 149 -1.50 27.56 -28.40
C ARG A 149 -1.12 27.61 -26.92
N LEU A 150 -0.59 26.52 -26.40
CA LEU A 150 0.12 26.53 -25.13
C LEU A 150 1.51 27.09 -25.37
N ASN A 151 1.84 28.16 -24.64
CA ASN A 151 3.16 28.77 -24.66
C ASN A 151 3.62 28.98 -23.22
N GLY A 152 4.28 27.97 -22.65
CA GLY A 152 4.74 27.99 -21.28
C GLY A 152 4.99 26.60 -20.71
N ALA A 153 5.36 26.57 -19.43
CA ALA A 153 5.55 25.33 -18.69
C ALA A 153 4.21 24.70 -18.31
N LEU A 154 4.09 23.39 -18.47
CA LEU A 154 3.03 22.63 -17.82
C LEU A 154 3.31 22.57 -16.31
N PRO A 155 2.28 22.62 -15.45
CA PRO A 155 2.46 22.40 -14.02
C PRO A 155 3.22 21.11 -13.76
N ALA A 156 4.20 21.14 -12.86
CA ALA A 156 4.93 19.93 -12.48
C ALA A 156 4.01 19.02 -11.64
N PRO A 157 3.93 17.71 -11.92
CA PRO A 157 3.26 16.76 -11.05
C PRO A 157 3.91 16.70 -9.65
N PRO A 158 3.17 16.30 -8.62
CA PRO A 158 3.71 16.20 -7.26
C PRO A 158 4.91 15.25 -7.14
N SER A 159 6.05 15.78 -6.68
CA SER A 159 7.25 14.98 -6.37
C SER A 159 7.32 14.51 -4.91
N VAL A 160 6.24 14.70 -4.15
CA VAL A 160 6.17 14.38 -2.72
C VAL A 160 6.28 12.88 -2.51
N THR A 161 7.15 12.48 -1.58
CA THR A 161 7.28 11.09 -1.14
C THR A 161 6.09 10.71 -0.26
N GLY A 162 5.30 9.74 -0.70
CA GLY A 162 4.06 9.33 -0.03
C GLY A 162 3.12 8.47 -0.87
N PRO A 163 1.92 8.16 -0.38
CA PRO A 163 1.09 7.12 -1.00
C PRO A 163 0.39 7.57 -2.29
N PHE A 164 0.06 8.86 -2.44
CA PHE A 164 -0.71 9.36 -3.58
C PHE A 164 -0.53 10.86 -3.78
N GLN A 165 -0.34 11.31 -5.03
CA GLN A 165 -0.18 12.74 -5.39
C GLN A 165 0.67 13.52 -4.36
N SER A 166 0.13 14.57 -3.75
CA SER A 166 0.76 15.42 -2.73
C SER A 166 0.70 14.87 -1.30
N ALA A 167 -0.01 13.77 -1.04
CA ALA A 167 -0.09 13.16 0.30
C ALA A 167 1.29 12.69 0.76
N LYS A 168 1.67 13.05 1.98
CA LYS A 168 2.95 12.68 2.59
C LYS A 168 2.91 11.29 3.18
N PHE A 169 4.06 10.63 3.12
CA PHE A 169 4.26 9.40 3.87
C PHE A 169 4.32 9.69 5.37
N SER A 170 3.55 8.93 6.15
CA SER A 170 3.71 8.82 7.60
C SER A 170 4.06 7.38 7.92
N ASP A 171 5.13 7.18 8.68
CA ASP A 171 5.58 5.86 9.11
C ASP A 171 4.89 5.48 10.44
N PRO A 172 3.90 4.57 10.41
CA PRO A 172 3.17 4.15 11.60
C PRO A 172 4.03 3.35 12.59
N LEU A 173 5.18 2.82 12.16
CA LEU A 173 6.08 2.00 12.98
C LEU A 173 7.32 2.76 13.46
N SER A 174 7.42 4.07 13.19
CA SER A 174 8.56 4.92 13.56
C SER A 174 8.68 5.21 15.07
N GLY A 175 7.65 4.87 15.85
CA GLY A 175 7.67 5.08 17.31
C GLY A 175 7.87 6.53 17.74
N GLY A 176 7.56 7.51 16.88
CA GLY A 176 7.67 8.95 17.18
C GLY A 176 9.09 9.52 17.10
N ALA A 177 10.09 8.75 16.65
CA ALA A 177 11.43 9.29 16.42
C ALA A 177 11.40 10.24 15.21
N GLU A 178 11.76 11.52 15.42
CA GLU A 178 11.91 12.49 14.34
C GLU A 178 12.83 11.92 13.27
N SER A 179 12.25 11.69 12.12
CA SER A 179 12.93 11.08 11.01
C SER A 179 13.29 12.20 10.04
N GLY A 180 14.58 12.32 9.69
CA GLY A 180 15.06 13.35 8.76
C GLY A 180 14.32 13.36 7.41
N PRO A 181 14.62 14.30 6.51
CA PRO A 181 13.90 14.44 5.24
C PRO A 181 13.83 13.09 4.51
N LEU A 182 12.62 12.72 4.05
CA LEU A 182 12.42 11.51 3.26
C LEU A 182 13.19 11.65 1.93
N PRO A 183 13.84 10.57 1.44
CA PRO A 183 14.36 10.56 0.09
C PRO A 183 13.26 10.92 -0.91
N SER A 184 13.62 11.69 -1.93
CA SER A 184 12.72 12.09 -3.01
C SER A 184 13.32 11.75 -4.37
N HIS A 185 12.44 11.47 -5.32
CA HIS A 185 12.79 11.27 -6.72
C HIS A 185 11.55 11.55 -7.56
N TYR A 186 11.75 12.15 -8.72
CA TYR A 186 10.73 12.38 -9.72
C TYR A 186 11.31 12.19 -11.12
N ALA A 187 10.53 11.61 -12.02
CA ALA A 187 10.78 11.68 -13.45
C ALA A 187 9.47 11.69 -14.24
N ASP A 188 9.48 12.37 -15.38
CA ASP A 188 8.39 12.32 -16.35
C ASP A 188 8.24 10.91 -16.94
N ALA A 189 7.01 10.49 -17.17
CA ALA A 189 6.65 9.22 -17.78
C ALA A 189 6.03 9.44 -19.16
N ARG A 190 4.93 10.21 -19.24
CA ARG A 190 4.23 10.52 -20.50
C ARG A 190 3.51 11.85 -20.40
N VAL A 191 3.36 12.52 -21.53
CA VAL A 191 2.49 13.69 -21.68
C VAL A 191 1.44 13.38 -22.73
N LEU A 192 0.18 13.27 -22.33
CA LEU A 192 -0.92 12.94 -23.22
C LEU A 192 -1.89 14.11 -23.31
N ALA A 193 -2.49 14.32 -24.48
CA ALA A 193 -3.59 15.25 -24.66
C ALA A 193 -4.80 14.55 -25.28
N TYR A 194 -6.00 14.86 -24.79
CA TYR A 194 -7.24 14.30 -25.32
C TYR A 194 -8.37 15.33 -25.33
N PRO A 195 -9.33 15.19 -26.26
CA PRO A 195 -10.45 16.11 -26.34
C PRO A 195 -11.38 15.93 -25.13
N VAL A 196 -11.84 17.05 -24.57
CA VAL A 196 -12.76 17.10 -23.42
C VAL A 196 -13.86 18.14 -23.63
N VAL A 197 -14.98 17.92 -22.94
CA VAL A 197 -16.05 18.90 -22.77
C VAL A 197 -16.06 19.30 -21.29
N THR A 198 -15.08 20.11 -20.88
CA THR A 198 -14.98 20.56 -19.49
C THR A 198 -16.11 21.56 -19.18
N THR A 199 -16.91 21.27 -18.15
CA THR A 199 -17.85 22.24 -17.58
C THR A 199 -17.27 22.79 -16.29
N LEU A 200 -16.87 24.07 -16.28
CA LEU A 200 -16.37 24.72 -15.08
C LEU A 200 -17.51 24.98 -14.09
N LEU A 201 -17.35 24.49 -12.86
CA LEU A 201 -18.27 24.74 -11.76
C LEU A 201 -17.91 26.07 -11.07
N PRO A 202 -18.91 26.81 -10.54
CA PRO A 202 -18.63 27.96 -9.68
C PRO A 202 -17.98 27.48 -8.37
N LEU A 203 -17.19 28.34 -7.72
CA LEU A 203 -16.67 28.05 -6.39
C LEU A 203 -17.83 28.03 -5.37
N PRO A 204 -18.00 26.96 -4.58
CA PRO A 204 -19.07 26.88 -3.60
C PRO A 204 -18.72 27.67 -2.34
N LYS A 205 -19.75 28.20 -1.67
CA LYS A 205 -19.64 28.60 -0.26
C LYS A 205 -19.70 27.34 0.60
N VAL A 206 -18.69 27.15 1.46
CA VAL A 206 -18.59 25.98 2.34
C VAL A 206 -18.94 26.35 3.78
N THR A 207 -19.85 25.59 4.39
CA THR A 207 -20.23 25.75 5.80
C THR A 207 -20.29 24.40 6.52
N GLN A 208 -20.18 24.41 7.84
CA GLN A 208 -20.48 23.24 8.67
C GLN A 208 -21.98 23.10 8.92
N ALA A 209 -22.38 22.01 9.57
CA ALA A 209 -23.77 21.74 9.97
C ALA A 209 -24.37 22.83 10.88
N ASP A 210 -23.56 23.48 11.71
CA ASP A 210 -23.97 24.58 12.59
C ASP A 210 -24.06 25.95 11.86
N GLY A 211 -23.76 25.98 10.56
CA GLY A 211 -23.76 27.19 9.73
C GLY A 211 -22.46 27.99 9.77
N SER A 212 -21.46 27.60 10.57
CA SER A 212 -20.15 28.24 10.58
C SER A 212 -19.45 28.08 9.22
N ALA A 213 -18.80 29.14 8.75
CA ALA A 213 -18.09 29.12 7.47
C ALA A 213 -16.74 28.41 7.59
N ILE A 214 -16.37 27.64 6.57
CA ILE A 214 -15.04 27.04 6.41
C ILE A 214 -14.40 27.60 5.14
N GLY A 215 -13.11 27.92 5.21
CA GLY A 215 -12.34 28.30 4.03
C GLY A 215 -12.34 27.15 3.02
N ALA A 216 -12.76 27.42 1.77
CA ALA A 216 -12.83 26.39 0.74
C ALA A 216 -11.45 26.03 0.13
N THR A 217 -10.43 26.88 0.31
CA THR A 217 -9.11 26.68 -0.30
C THR A 217 -8.46 25.34 0.08
N PRO A 218 -8.36 24.95 1.37
CA PRO A 218 -7.82 23.64 1.77
C PRO A 218 -8.56 22.42 1.19
N LEU A 219 -9.77 22.60 0.66
CA LEU A 219 -10.56 21.51 0.09
C LEU A 219 -10.34 21.35 -1.42
N LEU A 220 -9.68 22.32 -2.06
CA LEU A 220 -9.71 22.51 -3.52
C LEU A 220 -8.35 22.92 -4.13
N ASP A 221 -7.28 23.02 -3.35
CA ASP A 221 -5.99 23.58 -3.77
C ASP A 221 -4.99 22.56 -4.36
N ASP A 222 -5.42 21.31 -4.57
CA ASP A 222 -4.59 20.19 -5.03
C ASP A 222 -3.45 19.79 -4.04
N ASP A 223 -3.44 20.36 -2.83
CA ASP A 223 -2.51 19.98 -1.76
C ASP A 223 -3.22 19.18 -0.67
N LEU A 224 -3.07 17.86 -0.71
CA LEU A 224 -3.68 16.92 0.23
C LEU A 224 -3.23 17.11 1.68
N GLU A 225 -2.20 17.94 1.91
CA GLU A 225 -1.64 18.26 3.23
C GLU A 225 -2.21 19.55 3.83
N THR A 226 -2.89 20.37 3.04
CA THR A 226 -3.58 21.57 3.54
C THR A 226 -4.99 21.16 3.95
N VAL A 227 -5.28 21.20 5.25
CA VAL A 227 -6.45 20.50 5.82
C VAL A 227 -7.47 21.48 6.41
N ALA A 228 -8.74 21.31 6.04
CA ALA A 228 -9.87 21.92 6.74
C ALA A 228 -10.29 21.05 7.94
N GLN A 229 -10.41 21.64 9.13
CA GLN A 229 -10.89 20.95 10.32
C GLN A 229 -12.41 20.99 10.38
N VAL A 230 -13.04 19.81 10.44
CA VAL A 230 -14.51 19.65 10.43
C VAL A 230 -14.95 18.97 11.71
N MET A 231 -15.96 19.50 12.38
CA MET A 231 -16.53 18.85 13.56
C MET A 231 -17.06 17.46 13.20
N LYS A 232 -16.68 16.44 13.97
CA LYS A 232 -17.10 15.05 13.73
C LYS A 232 -18.58 14.79 14.02
N GLY A 233 -19.13 15.53 14.98
CA GLY A 233 -20.46 15.25 15.54
C GLY A 233 -20.49 13.94 16.33
N ASP A 234 -21.69 13.38 16.50
CA ASP A 234 -21.91 12.08 17.13
C ASP A 234 -22.75 11.16 16.22
N ALA A 235 -23.04 9.93 16.66
CA ALA A 235 -23.79 8.97 15.85
C ALA A 235 -25.24 9.41 15.53
N ALA A 236 -25.86 10.22 16.39
CA ALA A 236 -27.20 10.77 16.17
C ALA A 236 -27.18 12.07 15.35
N HIS A 237 -26.10 12.86 15.49
CA HIS A 237 -25.90 14.14 14.83
C HIS A 237 -24.50 14.16 14.17
N PRO A 238 -24.32 13.43 13.06
CA PRO A 238 -23.02 13.37 12.39
C PRO A 238 -22.63 14.76 11.86
N GLY A 239 -21.34 15.05 11.95
CA GLY A 239 -20.77 16.25 11.34
C GLY A 239 -21.02 16.29 9.84
N ALA A 240 -21.14 17.50 9.29
CA ALA A 240 -21.33 17.66 7.86
C ALA A 240 -20.67 18.93 7.31
N LEU A 241 -20.19 18.84 6.07
CA LEU A 241 -19.84 19.99 5.24
C LEU A 241 -20.93 20.23 4.21
N ILE A 242 -21.41 21.46 4.08
CA ILE A 242 -22.40 21.88 3.09
C ILE A 242 -21.69 22.75 2.05
N LEU A 243 -21.88 22.42 0.78
CA LEU A 243 -21.38 23.15 -0.38
C LEU A 243 -22.58 23.80 -1.08
N ASP A 244 -22.70 25.13 -1.01
CA ASP A 244 -23.71 25.90 -1.75
C ASP A 244 -23.07 26.58 -2.96
N TYR A 245 -23.46 26.14 -4.16
CA TYR A 245 -22.97 26.69 -5.42
C TYR A 245 -23.66 28.00 -5.84
N GLY A 246 -24.66 28.47 -5.08
CA GLY A 246 -25.46 29.66 -5.36
C GLY A 246 -26.43 29.52 -6.55
N LYS A 247 -26.19 28.54 -7.42
CA LYS A 247 -27.05 28.12 -8.53
C LYS A 247 -27.03 26.62 -8.67
N THR A 248 -28.01 26.09 -9.38
CA THR A 248 -28.08 24.67 -9.73
C THR A 248 -26.89 24.28 -10.62
N VAL A 249 -26.21 23.20 -10.25
CA VAL A 249 -25.09 22.61 -11.00
C VAL A 249 -25.32 21.11 -11.18
N THR A 250 -24.73 20.52 -12.21
CA THR A 250 -24.79 19.08 -12.46
C THR A 250 -23.45 18.44 -12.14
N ILE A 251 -23.44 17.52 -11.17
CA ILE A 251 -22.26 16.80 -10.68
C ILE A 251 -22.33 15.33 -11.14
N ARG A 252 -21.18 14.75 -11.50
CA ARG A 252 -21.05 13.36 -11.98
C ARG A 252 -20.02 12.55 -11.21
N SER A 253 -19.13 13.21 -10.49
CA SER A 253 -18.17 12.55 -9.61
C SER A 253 -17.81 13.43 -8.43
N ALA A 254 -17.30 12.81 -7.38
CA ALA A 254 -16.73 13.50 -6.24
C ALA A 254 -15.48 12.77 -5.74
N SER A 255 -14.47 13.52 -5.32
CA SER A 255 -13.24 13.02 -4.71
C SER A 255 -13.14 13.53 -3.28
N LEU A 256 -12.65 12.69 -2.37
CA LEU A 256 -12.47 13.00 -0.95
C LEU A 256 -11.12 12.46 -0.49
N PHE A 257 -10.34 13.29 0.21
CA PHE A 257 -9.18 12.85 0.96
C PHE A 257 -9.30 13.24 2.43
N VAL A 258 -9.11 12.25 3.29
CA VAL A 258 -9.10 12.41 4.75
C VAL A 258 -7.75 11.87 5.22
N PRO A 259 -6.79 12.75 5.59
CA PRO A 259 -5.49 12.33 6.05
C PRO A 259 -5.59 11.36 7.22
N HIS A 260 -4.88 10.23 7.12
CA HIS A 260 -4.85 9.19 8.15
C HIS A 260 -6.23 8.61 8.53
N ALA A 261 -7.18 8.62 7.59
CA ALA A 261 -8.51 8.06 7.83
C ALA A 261 -8.47 6.58 8.23
N ARG A 262 -7.55 5.83 7.64
CA ARG A 262 -7.36 4.40 7.92
C ARG A 262 -6.21 4.22 8.92
N PRO A 263 -6.46 3.62 10.10
CA PRO A 263 -5.39 3.26 11.01
C PRO A 263 -4.61 2.04 10.49
N PRO A 264 -3.34 1.86 10.89
CA PRO A 264 -2.58 0.64 10.60
C PRO A 264 -3.33 -0.59 11.09
N PHE A 265 -3.47 -1.59 10.21
CA PHE A 265 -4.14 -2.87 10.51
C PHE A 265 -5.60 -2.74 11.00
N GLY A 266 -6.26 -1.63 10.67
CA GLY A 266 -7.66 -1.41 11.02
C GLY A 266 -8.47 -0.78 9.89
N ASP A 267 -9.73 -0.54 10.20
CA ASP A 267 -10.70 0.09 9.31
C ASP A 267 -10.86 1.57 9.65
N PRO A 268 -11.21 2.42 8.67
CA PRO A 268 -11.56 3.81 8.94
C PRO A 268 -12.74 3.92 9.91
N ALA A 269 -12.72 4.93 10.78
CA ALA A 269 -13.84 5.18 11.70
C ALA A 269 -15.10 5.71 10.98
N TYR A 270 -14.93 6.31 9.80
CA TYR A 270 -15.99 6.95 9.04
C TYR A 270 -16.14 6.36 7.65
N ARG A 271 -17.37 6.37 7.16
CA ARG A 271 -17.71 6.09 5.76
C ARG A 271 -18.61 7.20 5.23
N PRO A 272 -18.02 8.35 4.86
CA PRO A 272 -18.77 9.56 4.56
C PRO A 272 -19.74 9.39 3.40
N THR A 273 -20.87 10.08 3.47
CA THR A 273 -21.94 10.03 2.47
C THR A 273 -22.06 11.39 1.80
N LEU A 274 -22.00 11.42 0.48
CA LEU A 274 -22.39 12.58 -0.31
C LEU A 274 -23.90 12.58 -0.48
N GLU A 275 -24.53 13.71 -0.19
CA GLU A 275 -25.96 13.92 -0.37
C GLU A 275 -26.23 15.18 -1.18
N ALA A 276 -27.33 15.21 -1.92
CA ALA A 276 -27.79 16.35 -2.68
C ALA A 276 -29.12 16.86 -2.11
N GLU A 277 -29.30 18.18 -2.12
CA GLU A 277 -30.58 18.76 -1.73
C GLU A 277 -31.59 18.67 -2.87
N THR A 278 -32.76 18.10 -2.56
CA THR A 278 -33.93 17.96 -3.45
C THR A 278 -35.16 18.63 -2.83
N ALA A 279 -36.29 18.58 -3.51
CA ALA A 279 -37.57 19.07 -2.97
C ALA A 279 -38.07 18.24 -1.78
N GLN A 280 -37.61 17.00 -1.66
CA GLN A 280 -37.95 16.05 -0.59
C GLN A 280 -36.97 16.13 0.59
N GLY A 281 -35.94 16.97 0.50
CA GLY A 281 -34.87 17.09 1.48
C GLY A 281 -33.54 16.56 0.95
N TRP A 282 -32.68 16.08 1.86
CA TRP A 282 -31.37 15.57 1.49
C TRP A 282 -31.45 14.10 1.06
N GLU A 283 -30.99 13.81 -0.15
CA GLU A 283 -30.97 12.45 -0.71
C GLU A 283 -29.54 11.96 -0.92
N PRO A 284 -29.23 10.68 -0.58
CA PRO A 284 -27.90 10.12 -0.77
C PRO A 284 -27.55 9.94 -2.24
N VAL A 285 -26.35 10.39 -2.60
CA VAL A 285 -25.76 10.26 -3.94
C VAL A 285 -24.77 9.10 -3.98
N GLY A 286 -23.95 8.94 -2.95
CA GLY A 286 -22.93 7.88 -2.88
C GLY A 286 -22.12 7.95 -1.59
N ARG A 287 -21.39 6.87 -1.29
CA ARG A 287 -20.57 6.76 -0.08
C ARG A 287 -19.10 6.55 -0.43
N PHE A 288 -18.22 7.22 0.29
CA PHE A 288 -16.79 7.11 0.13
C PHE A 288 -16.24 5.93 0.94
N THR A 289 -15.40 5.11 0.32
CA THR A 289 -14.57 4.12 1.01
C THR A 289 -13.22 4.76 1.31
N LEU A 290 -13.00 5.19 2.55
CA LEU A 290 -11.76 5.86 2.92
C LEU A 290 -10.58 4.88 2.94
N THR A 291 -9.43 5.32 2.43
CA THR A 291 -8.19 4.54 2.43
C THR A 291 -7.00 5.44 2.78
N GLU A 292 -5.77 4.95 2.59
CA GLU A 292 -4.54 5.77 2.72
C GLU A 292 -4.39 6.80 1.58
N VAL A 293 -5.24 6.72 0.55
CA VAL A 293 -5.25 7.59 -0.62
C VAL A 293 -6.63 8.20 -0.82
N SER A 294 -6.73 9.20 -1.69
CA SER A 294 -8.00 9.82 -2.06
C SER A 294 -9.00 8.76 -2.54
N ALA A 295 -10.28 9.00 -2.25
CA ALA A 295 -11.39 8.15 -2.68
C ALA A 295 -12.26 8.92 -3.66
N THR A 296 -12.47 8.38 -4.86
CA THR A 296 -13.38 8.95 -5.84
C THR A 296 -14.62 8.08 -6.02
N ILE A 297 -15.79 8.72 -6.00
CA ILE A 297 -17.06 8.12 -6.40
C ILE A 297 -17.53 8.68 -7.74
N GLY A 298 -17.93 7.80 -8.66
CA GLY A 298 -18.55 8.16 -9.94
C GLY A 298 -20.02 7.75 -9.95
N PHE A 299 -20.92 8.67 -10.32
CA PHE A 299 -22.37 8.46 -10.21
C PHE A 299 -23.15 9.16 -11.34
N ALA A 300 -24.42 8.76 -11.52
CA ALA A 300 -25.26 9.31 -12.56
C ALA A 300 -25.44 10.83 -12.35
N PRO A 301 -25.62 11.66 -13.39
CA PRO A 301 -25.64 13.11 -13.23
C PRO A 301 -26.69 13.57 -12.20
N VAL A 302 -26.25 14.19 -11.11
CA VAL A 302 -27.13 14.76 -10.06
C VAL A 302 -27.12 16.28 -10.18
N THR A 303 -28.31 16.87 -10.24
CA THR A 303 -28.50 18.30 -10.45
C THR A 303 -29.12 18.94 -9.23
N ALA A 304 -28.34 19.75 -8.50
CA ALA A 304 -28.77 20.42 -7.28
C ALA A 304 -28.00 21.73 -7.09
N ARG A 305 -28.53 22.63 -6.24
CA ARG A 305 -27.82 23.84 -5.83
C ARG A 305 -26.86 23.56 -4.67
N ARG A 306 -27.27 22.71 -3.74
CA ARG A 306 -26.51 22.38 -2.53
C ARG A 306 -26.22 20.88 -2.46
N PHE A 307 -25.02 20.57 -2.00
CA PHE A 307 -24.56 19.23 -1.68
C PHE A 307 -24.03 19.22 -0.26
N ARG A 308 -24.04 18.07 0.42
CA ARG A 308 -23.38 17.92 1.71
C ARG A 308 -22.60 16.62 1.81
N LEU A 309 -21.45 16.68 2.47
CA LEU A 309 -20.69 15.52 2.90
C LEU A 309 -21.02 15.25 4.37
N VAL A 310 -21.68 14.13 4.66
CA VAL A 310 -22.02 13.70 6.01
C VAL A 310 -20.94 12.73 6.51
N LEU A 311 -20.36 12.99 7.68
CA LEU A 311 -19.35 12.16 8.33
C LEU A 311 -20.00 10.96 9.04
N SER A 312 -20.67 10.10 8.27
CA SER A 312 -21.36 8.92 8.80
C SER A 312 -20.37 7.93 9.43
N PRO A 313 -20.73 7.27 10.55
CA PRO A 313 -19.95 6.16 11.09
C PRO A 313 -19.71 5.08 10.06
N ASN A 314 -18.55 4.41 10.13
CA ASN A 314 -18.28 3.28 9.26
C ASN A 314 -19.12 2.06 9.69
N ASP A 315 -20.00 1.63 8.80
CA ASP A 315 -20.91 0.50 8.93
C ASP A 315 -20.55 -0.68 8.01
N ALA A 316 -19.39 -0.61 7.33
CA ALA A 316 -18.92 -1.69 6.49
C ALA A 316 -18.53 -2.93 7.32
N PRO A 317 -18.59 -4.14 6.74
CA PRO A 317 -18.05 -5.34 7.36
C PRO A 317 -16.58 -5.11 7.77
N LYS A 318 -16.24 -5.48 9.00
CA LYS A 318 -14.88 -5.31 9.52
C LYS A 318 -13.90 -6.16 8.73
N SER A 319 -12.76 -5.56 8.39
CA SER A 319 -11.60 -6.30 7.89
C SER A 319 -10.99 -7.11 9.03
N PRO A 320 -10.43 -8.31 8.77
CA PRO A 320 -9.62 -9.00 9.77
C PRO A 320 -8.49 -8.10 10.26
N GLY A 321 -8.49 -7.75 11.54
CA GLY A 321 -7.52 -6.83 12.13
C GLY A 321 -6.60 -7.50 13.14
N LEU A 322 -5.51 -6.81 13.49
CA LEU A 322 -4.63 -7.22 14.59
C LEU A 322 -5.32 -7.08 15.98
N GLY A 323 -6.50 -6.47 16.00
CA GLY A 323 -7.26 -6.07 17.19
C GLY A 323 -8.40 -7.00 17.61
N ASP A 324 -8.73 -8.04 16.82
CA ASP A 324 -9.84 -8.95 17.15
C ASP A 324 -9.38 -10.01 18.15
N GLY A 325 -9.20 -9.59 19.40
CA GLY A 325 -8.84 -10.49 20.50
C GLY A 325 -9.87 -11.59 20.69
N ALA A 326 -9.38 -12.78 21.08
CA ALA A 326 -10.26 -13.84 21.56
C ALA A 326 -11.08 -13.34 22.78
N PRO A 327 -12.29 -13.87 23.02
CA PRO A 327 -13.08 -13.50 24.21
C PRO A 327 -12.24 -13.57 25.50
N GLY A 328 -12.18 -12.45 26.23
CA GLY A 328 -11.40 -12.32 27.47
C GLY A 328 -9.95 -11.82 27.29
N ALA A 329 -9.47 -11.61 26.07
CA ALA A 329 -8.16 -11.02 25.82
C ALA A 329 -8.16 -9.52 26.16
N VAL A 330 -7.13 -9.06 26.86
CA VAL A 330 -6.86 -7.63 27.03
C VAL A 330 -6.23 -7.13 25.74
N MET A 331 -6.96 -6.30 25.01
CA MET A 331 -6.47 -5.70 23.78
C MET A 331 -5.78 -4.37 24.09
N MET A 332 -4.59 -4.19 23.52
CA MET A 332 -3.89 -2.92 23.51
C MET A 332 -3.83 -2.43 22.06
N ASP A 333 -4.46 -1.30 21.77
CA ASP A 333 -4.28 -0.64 20.49
C ASP A 333 -3.01 0.22 20.54
N VAL A 334 -1.90 -0.39 20.11
CA VAL A 334 -0.59 0.27 20.04
C VAL A 334 -0.52 1.33 18.94
N PHE A 335 -1.55 1.45 18.09
CA PHE A 335 -1.67 2.44 17.02
C PHE A 335 -2.76 3.48 17.30
N ALA A 336 -3.41 3.41 18.46
CA ALA A 336 -4.44 4.37 18.87
C ALA A 336 -3.88 5.78 18.84
N ARG A 337 -4.69 6.69 18.30
CA ARG A 337 -4.39 8.13 18.31
C ARG A 337 -5.24 8.81 19.38
N PRO A 338 -4.77 9.94 19.94
CA PRO A 338 -5.62 10.75 20.80
C PRO A 338 -6.91 11.13 20.09
N ASP A 339 -8.03 11.03 20.81
CA ASP A 339 -9.31 11.47 20.30
C ASP A 339 -9.28 12.97 20.00
N SER A 340 -9.75 13.34 18.81
CA SER A 340 -9.95 14.73 18.39
C SER A 340 -11.43 14.98 18.14
N PRO A 341 -12.00 16.13 18.55
CA PRO A 341 -13.38 16.49 18.22
C PRO A 341 -13.57 16.83 16.72
N THR A 342 -12.47 17.09 16.01
CA THR A 342 -12.47 17.39 14.58
C THR A 342 -11.84 16.27 13.75
N LEU A 343 -12.28 16.18 12.50
CA LEU A 343 -11.69 15.38 11.44
C LEU A 343 -11.09 16.33 10.40
N GLY A 344 -9.83 16.08 10.03
CA GLY A 344 -9.19 16.80 8.94
C GLY A 344 -9.66 16.31 7.59
N ILE A 345 -10.10 17.23 6.71
CA ILE A 345 -10.36 16.94 5.28
C ILE A 345 -9.34 17.71 4.45
N GLY A 346 -8.53 16.98 3.66
CA GLY A 346 -7.47 17.54 2.82
C GLY A 346 -7.86 17.71 1.35
N ASP A 347 -8.98 17.13 0.90
CA ASP A 347 -9.58 17.44 -0.40
C ASP A 347 -11.05 17.06 -0.37
N LEU A 348 -11.91 17.90 -0.91
CA LEU A 348 -13.31 17.58 -1.21
C LEU A 348 -13.72 18.28 -2.50
N ARG A 349 -13.69 17.54 -3.60
CA ARG A 349 -13.95 18.09 -4.93
C ARG A 349 -15.11 17.40 -5.61
N LEU A 350 -16.16 18.16 -5.90
CA LEU A 350 -17.25 17.72 -6.77
C LEU A 350 -16.97 18.19 -8.19
N SER A 351 -17.22 17.33 -9.18
CA SER A 351 -16.91 17.60 -10.57
C SER A 351 -18.10 17.38 -11.49
N ALA A 352 -18.22 18.24 -12.51
CA ALA A 352 -19.12 18.03 -13.62
C ALA A 352 -18.62 16.93 -14.57
N ASP A 353 -17.33 16.61 -14.54
CA ASP A 353 -16.74 15.55 -15.34
C ASP A 353 -17.08 14.18 -14.73
N ALA A 354 -17.40 13.21 -15.59
CA ALA A 354 -17.53 11.83 -15.16
C ALA A 354 -16.12 11.24 -14.93
N LYS A 355 -15.92 10.56 -13.81
CA LYS A 355 -14.67 9.85 -13.47
C LYS A 355 -14.95 8.36 -13.32
N ILE A 356 -13.91 7.55 -13.52
CA ILE A 356 -13.94 6.13 -13.17
C ILE A 356 -14.16 6.05 -11.66
N ASP A 357 -15.24 5.36 -11.26
CA ASP A 357 -15.54 5.11 -9.85
C ASP A 357 -14.39 4.35 -9.19
N GLN A 358 -13.93 4.80 -8.02
CA GLN A 358 -12.87 4.18 -7.22
C GLN A 358 -11.61 3.85 -8.05
N TYR A 359 -11.21 4.77 -8.93
CA TYR A 359 -10.07 4.55 -9.82
C TYR A 359 -8.75 4.40 -9.05
N GLU A 360 -8.63 4.97 -7.85
CA GLU A 360 -7.41 4.93 -7.06
C GLU A 360 -7.04 3.48 -6.68
N VAL A 361 -8.01 2.71 -6.18
CA VAL A 361 -7.78 1.29 -5.88
C VAL A 361 -7.65 0.45 -7.15
N LYS A 362 -8.43 0.75 -8.21
CA LYS A 362 -8.35 0.07 -9.52
C LYS A 362 -7.00 0.28 -10.21
N ALA A 363 -6.33 1.40 -9.94
CA ALA A 363 -4.99 1.73 -10.41
C ALA A 363 -3.87 1.22 -9.49
N GLY A 364 -4.22 0.54 -8.38
CA GLY A 364 -3.25 -0.08 -7.47
C GLY A 364 -2.64 0.86 -6.43
N PHE A 365 -3.18 2.08 -6.23
CA PHE A 365 -2.73 2.97 -5.14
C PHE A 365 -3.24 2.52 -3.77
N GLY A 366 -4.29 1.70 -3.75
CA GLY A 366 -4.81 1.03 -2.58
C GLY A 366 -5.32 -0.36 -2.95
N ILE A 367 -5.61 -1.16 -1.94
CA ILE A 367 -6.11 -2.54 -2.10
C ILE A 367 -7.53 -2.65 -1.57
N VAL A 368 -8.34 -3.47 -2.24
CA VAL A 368 -9.67 -3.89 -1.78
C VAL A 368 -9.75 -5.42 -1.74
N PRO A 369 -10.62 -6.00 -0.90
CA PRO A 369 -10.76 -7.46 -0.81
C PRO A 369 -11.26 -8.12 -2.09
N ASP A 370 -12.16 -7.44 -2.82
CA ASP A 370 -12.71 -7.94 -4.09
C ASP A 370 -12.89 -6.79 -5.09
N TYR A 371 -12.11 -6.83 -6.17
CA TYR A 371 -12.18 -5.87 -7.26
C TYR A 371 -13.40 -6.06 -8.16
N ASN A 372 -14.00 -7.26 -8.20
CA ASN A 372 -15.17 -7.54 -9.02
C ASN A 372 -16.42 -6.86 -8.42
N ALA A 373 -16.53 -6.88 -7.09
CA ALA A 373 -17.59 -6.18 -6.35
C ALA A 373 -17.60 -4.65 -6.60
N LEU A 374 -16.48 -4.04 -7.00
CA LEU A 374 -16.44 -2.61 -7.33
C LEU A 374 -17.26 -2.26 -8.60
N SER A 375 -17.57 -3.24 -9.45
CA SER A 375 -18.31 -3.03 -10.70
C SER A 375 -19.83 -3.28 -10.53
N GLU A 376 -20.25 -3.85 -9.41
CA GLU A 376 -21.64 -4.22 -9.16
C GLU A 376 -22.51 -3.04 -8.72
N GLY A 377 -21.89 -1.91 -8.33
CA GLY A 377 -22.57 -0.70 -7.87
C GLY A 377 -23.22 0.17 -8.95
N GLY A 378 -23.39 -0.32 -10.19
CA GLY A 378 -24.07 0.44 -11.24
C GLY A 378 -23.33 1.72 -11.66
N ALA A 379 -21.99 1.65 -11.72
CA ALA A 379 -21.18 2.77 -12.19
C ALA A 379 -21.75 3.32 -13.51
N PRO A 380 -21.93 4.65 -13.67
CA PRO A 380 -22.49 5.21 -14.88
C PRO A 380 -21.69 4.74 -16.09
N ASN A 381 -22.34 4.64 -17.26
CA ASN A 381 -21.60 4.64 -18.52
C ASN A 381 -20.85 5.99 -18.63
N VAL A 382 -19.65 6.05 -18.06
CA VAL A 382 -18.72 7.16 -18.25
C VAL A 382 -18.44 7.21 -19.74
N PRO A 383 -18.70 8.34 -20.43
CA PRO A 383 -18.31 8.48 -21.81
C PRO A 383 -16.80 8.22 -21.92
N ALA A 384 -16.44 7.10 -22.53
CA ALA A 384 -15.04 6.75 -22.68
C ALA A 384 -14.38 7.74 -23.64
N ILE A 385 -13.16 8.16 -23.30
CA ILE A 385 -12.31 8.89 -24.24
C ILE A 385 -11.93 7.89 -25.33
N ASP A 386 -12.19 8.23 -26.59
CA ASP A 386 -11.77 7.41 -27.72
C ASP A 386 -10.23 7.41 -27.79
N PRO A 387 -9.57 6.25 -27.60
CA PRO A 387 -8.12 6.17 -27.63
C PRO A 387 -7.50 6.67 -28.93
N ALA A 388 -8.23 6.61 -30.05
CA ALA A 388 -7.78 7.10 -31.35
C ALA A 388 -7.65 8.64 -31.40
N THR A 389 -8.28 9.35 -30.45
CA THR A 389 -8.24 10.81 -30.36
C THR A 389 -7.15 11.33 -29.43
N ILE A 390 -6.45 10.44 -28.73
CA ILE A 390 -5.38 10.79 -27.81
C ILE A 390 -4.12 11.14 -28.61
N VAL A 391 -3.51 12.27 -28.28
CA VAL A 391 -2.25 12.73 -28.86
C VAL A 391 -1.14 12.54 -27.83
N ASP A 392 -0.10 11.79 -28.18
CA ASP A 392 1.12 11.68 -27.38
C ASP A 392 2.02 12.90 -27.65
N LEU A 393 2.26 13.68 -26.59
CA LEU A 393 3.08 14.88 -26.59
C LEU A 393 4.39 14.68 -25.82
N THR A 394 4.73 13.45 -25.45
CA THR A 394 5.89 13.14 -24.59
C THR A 394 7.18 13.70 -25.16
N ASP A 395 7.46 13.48 -26.44
CA ASP A 395 8.69 13.95 -27.10
C ASP A 395 8.71 15.47 -27.34
N ARG A 396 7.61 16.17 -27.03
CA ARG A 396 7.49 17.63 -27.18
C ARG A 396 7.68 18.37 -25.86
N LEU A 397 7.69 17.68 -24.72
CA LEU A 397 8.00 18.27 -23.43
C LEU A 397 9.50 18.54 -23.35
N ARG A 398 9.88 19.81 -23.17
CA ARG A 398 11.28 20.21 -23.00
C ARG A 398 11.74 19.99 -21.55
N PRO A 399 13.05 19.89 -21.28
CA PRO A 399 13.58 19.69 -19.94
C PRO A 399 13.20 20.77 -18.92
N ASP A 400 12.89 21.98 -19.37
CA ASP A 400 12.40 23.09 -18.55
C ASP A 400 10.89 23.01 -18.24
N GLY A 401 10.22 21.93 -18.68
CA GLY A 401 8.79 21.70 -18.53
C GLY A 401 7.92 22.43 -19.56
N THR A 402 8.52 23.17 -20.50
CA THR A 402 7.78 23.88 -21.54
C THR A 402 7.31 22.95 -22.65
N LEU A 403 6.11 23.24 -23.16
CA LEU A 403 5.50 22.49 -24.25
C LEU A 403 4.98 23.48 -25.30
N ASP A 404 5.45 23.34 -26.54
CA ASP A 404 4.95 24.11 -27.68
C ASP A 404 3.97 23.25 -28.48
N TRP A 405 2.69 23.44 -28.20
CA TRP A 405 1.61 22.70 -28.86
C TRP A 405 0.37 23.57 -29.03
N THR A 406 -0.27 23.45 -30.20
CA THR A 406 -1.55 24.11 -30.48
C THR A 406 -2.65 23.07 -30.48
N ALA A 407 -3.61 23.24 -29.57
CA ALA A 407 -4.76 22.35 -29.45
C ALA A 407 -5.57 22.37 -30.75
N PRO A 408 -5.95 21.21 -31.34
CA PRO A 408 -6.82 21.17 -32.50
C PRO A 408 -8.14 21.92 -32.26
N LYS A 409 -8.64 22.62 -33.29
CA LYS A 409 -9.92 23.33 -33.22
C LYS A 409 -11.09 22.34 -33.12
N GLY A 410 -12.22 22.80 -32.56
CA GLY A 410 -13.49 22.05 -32.51
C GLY A 410 -13.86 21.46 -31.16
N SER A 411 -12.89 21.16 -30.29
CA SER A 411 -13.12 20.66 -28.93
C SER A 411 -12.23 21.38 -27.91
N GLY A 412 -12.60 21.34 -26.63
CA GLY A 412 -11.65 21.60 -25.55
C GLY A 412 -10.65 20.45 -25.47
N TRP A 413 -9.48 20.68 -24.90
CA TRP A 413 -8.42 19.69 -24.76
C TRP A 413 -7.88 19.68 -23.34
N ARG A 414 -7.67 18.49 -22.78
CA ARG A 414 -6.97 18.31 -21.52
C ARG A 414 -5.61 17.71 -21.81
N ILE A 415 -4.57 18.33 -21.27
CA ILE A 415 -3.20 17.80 -21.25
C ILE A 415 -2.97 17.20 -19.87
N VAL A 416 -2.49 15.97 -19.82
CA VAL A 416 -2.09 15.27 -18.60
C VAL A 416 -0.60 14.99 -18.68
N ARG A 417 0.18 15.65 -17.81
CA ARG A 417 1.60 15.38 -17.62
C ARG A 417 1.73 14.35 -16.50
N MET A 418 2.11 13.13 -16.85
CA MET A 418 2.31 12.03 -15.92
C MET A 418 3.80 11.84 -15.64
N GLY A 419 4.14 11.63 -14.38
CA GLY A 419 5.45 11.17 -13.95
C GLY A 419 5.33 10.12 -12.86
N TYR A 420 6.44 9.79 -12.22
CA TYR A 420 6.43 8.96 -11.03
C TYR A 420 7.25 9.59 -9.92
N SER A 421 6.81 9.38 -8.67
CA SER A 421 7.55 9.76 -7.46
C SER A 421 7.51 8.64 -6.43
N LEU A 422 8.16 8.81 -5.28
CA LEU A 422 8.37 7.72 -4.33
C LEU A 422 7.16 7.48 -3.42
N THR A 423 6.94 6.22 -3.04
CA THR A 423 5.90 5.86 -2.05
C THR A 423 6.30 6.18 -0.62
N GLY A 424 7.61 6.23 -0.36
CA GLY A 424 8.19 6.46 0.97
C GLY A 424 8.32 5.21 1.84
N LYS A 425 7.89 4.04 1.36
CA LYS A 425 7.93 2.79 2.13
C LYS A 425 9.38 2.36 2.43
N THR A 426 9.59 1.99 3.68
CA THR A 426 10.87 1.56 4.25
C THR A 426 10.75 0.13 4.80
N ASN A 427 11.86 -0.57 5.03
CA ASN A 427 11.86 -1.86 5.73
C ASN A 427 11.80 -1.64 7.24
N HIS A 428 11.19 -2.57 7.96
CA HIS A 428 10.96 -2.51 9.40
C HIS A 428 11.15 -3.87 10.09
N PRO A 429 11.35 -3.86 11.42
CA PRO A 429 11.81 -2.74 12.25
C PRO A 429 13.34 -2.73 12.27
N ALA A 430 13.97 -1.83 11.52
CA ALA A 430 15.42 -1.73 11.42
C ALA A 430 15.98 -0.58 12.26
N THR A 431 17.18 -0.74 12.82
CA THR A 431 17.87 0.37 13.51
C THR A 431 18.30 1.43 12.50
N PRO A 432 18.00 2.73 12.73
CA PRO A 432 18.52 3.81 11.90
C PRO A 432 20.06 3.82 11.98
N LYS A 433 20.75 3.61 10.86
CA LYS A 433 22.22 3.60 10.85
C LYS A 433 22.79 5.01 11.10
N ARG A 434 22.09 6.07 10.67
CA ARG A 434 22.31 7.52 10.88
C ARG A 434 21.03 8.32 10.53
N PRO A 435 20.79 9.52 11.10
CA PRO A 435 19.59 10.32 10.82
C PRO A 435 19.40 10.76 9.34
N ALA A 436 20.43 10.63 8.49
CA ALA A 436 20.38 11.07 7.10
C ALA A 436 20.13 9.95 6.07
N TRP A 437 20.11 8.67 6.48
CA TRP A 437 20.10 7.53 5.53
C TRP A 437 18.93 6.60 5.89
N LYS A 438 17.75 6.91 5.35
CA LYS A 438 16.57 6.04 5.45
C LYS A 438 16.72 4.88 4.46
N SER A 439 16.38 3.69 4.93
CA SER A 439 16.29 2.53 4.07
C SER A 439 14.99 2.59 3.28
N ILE A 440 15.04 2.40 1.97
CA ILE A 440 13.86 2.44 1.12
C ILE A 440 13.69 1.08 0.46
N ASN A 441 12.43 0.64 0.29
CA ASN A 441 12.15 -0.65 -0.33
C ASN A 441 12.44 -0.60 -1.82
N MET A 442 13.16 -1.62 -2.29
CA MET A 442 13.57 -1.76 -3.69
C MET A 442 12.37 -2.07 -4.59
N THR A 443 12.35 -1.53 -5.81
CA THR A 443 11.46 -2.01 -6.87
C THR A 443 12.08 -3.28 -7.46
N PRO A 444 11.33 -4.38 -7.65
CA PRO A 444 11.86 -5.51 -8.41
C PRO A 444 12.29 -5.04 -9.82
N PRO A 445 13.41 -5.55 -10.36
CA PRO A 445 13.83 -5.19 -11.71
C PRO A 445 12.76 -5.63 -12.73
N PRO A 446 12.60 -4.91 -13.85
CA PRO A 446 11.57 -5.20 -14.85
C PRO A 446 11.64 -6.62 -15.43
N SER A 447 12.79 -7.30 -15.33
CA SER A 447 12.98 -8.69 -15.75
C SER A 447 12.30 -9.74 -14.85
N VAL A 448 11.91 -9.38 -13.62
CA VAL A 448 11.26 -10.28 -12.65
C VAL A 448 9.74 -10.07 -12.63
N VAL A 449 9.25 -8.97 -13.20
CA VAL A 449 7.81 -8.72 -13.42
C VAL A 449 7.42 -9.31 -14.78
N THR A 450 7.38 -10.63 -14.90
CA THR A 450 6.62 -11.29 -15.96
C THR A 450 5.13 -11.26 -15.61
N SER A 451 4.57 -10.06 -15.56
CA SER A 451 3.14 -9.83 -15.65
C SER A 451 2.93 -8.54 -16.44
N LYS A 452 1.99 -8.60 -17.37
CA LYS A 452 1.72 -7.59 -18.39
C LYS A 452 1.70 -6.18 -17.78
N PRO A 453 2.26 -5.17 -18.47
CA PRO A 453 2.34 -3.84 -17.93
C PRO A 453 0.94 -3.28 -17.64
N ILE A 454 0.78 -2.79 -16.40
CA ILE A 454 -0.36 -2.00 -15.86
C ILE A 454 -0.77 -0.84 -16.80
N TRP A 455 0.12 -0.44 -17.72
CA TRP A 455 -0.11 0.55 -18.78
C TRP A 455 -1.34 0.28 -19.65
N ALA A 456 -1.76 -0.97 -19.86
CA ALA A 456 -2.87 -1.27 -20.75
C ALA A 456 -4.25 -0.88 -20.17
N CYS A 457 -4.41 -0.83 -18.85
CA CYS A 457 -5.74 -0.62 -18.24
C CYS A 457 -6.16 0.84 -18.14
N ILE A 458 -5.24 1.81 -18.19
CA ILE A 458 -5.59 3.23 -18.11
C ILE A 458 -6.06 3.77 -19.47
N VAL A 459 -5.68 3.15 -20.60
CA VAL A 459 -5.97 3.69 -21.95
C VAL A 459 -6.58 2.68 -22.93
N THR A 460 -6.63 1.37 -22.64
CA THR A 460 -7.02 0.37 -23.66
C THR A 460 -7.80 -0.82 -23.11
N ARG A 461 -9.15 -0.76 -23.18
CA ARG A 461 -10.01 -1.71 -23.94
C ARG A 461 -11.48 -1.61 -23.52
N TRP A 462 -12.31 -1.15 -24.46
CA TRP A 462 -13.58 -1.81 -24.83
C TRP A 462 -13.73 -1.71 -26.36
N ALA A 463 -13.00 -2.57 -27.08
CA ALA A 463 -13.25 -2.78 -28.51
C ALA A 463 -14.25 -3.94 -28.65
N ARG A 464 -15.44 -3.66 -29.21
CA ARG A 464 -16.42 -4.69 -29.60
C ARG A 464 -15.84 -5.50 -30.77
N THR A 465 -15.70 -6.81 -30.59
CA THR A 465 -15.60 -7.74 -31.73
C THR A 465 -17.01 -8.15 -32.16
N GLY A 466 -17.21 -8.23 -33.49
CA GLY A 466 -18.51 -8.43 -34.15
C GLY A 466 -19.18 -9.80 -33.98
N SER A 467 -18.89 -10.53 -32.91
CA SER A 467 -19.61 -11.76 -32.55
C SER A 467 -20.00 -11.67 -31.08
N GLY A 468 -21.29 -11.47 -30.78
CA GLY A 468 -21.83 -11.19 -29.45
C GLY A 468 -21.69 -12.28 -28.39
N ARG A 469 -20.47 -12.79 -28.15
CA ARG A 469 -20.13 -13.64 -27.01
C ARG A 469 -19.14 -12.90 -26.11
N ARG A 470 -19.56 -12.65 -24.86
CA ARG A 470 -18.67 -12.18 -23.79
C ARG A 470 -17.81 -13.36 -23.37
N VAL A 471 -16.49 -13.24 -23.57
CA VAL A 471 -15.51 -14.14 -22.96
C VAL A 471 -14.74 -13.31 -21.95
N SER A 472 -14.86 -13.68 -20.68
CA SER A 472 -14.01 -13.16 -19.62
C SER A 472 -12.58 -13.63 -19.86
N VAL A 473 -11.67 -12.70 -20.06
CA VAL A 473 -10.24 -12.99 -19.93
C VAL A 473 -9.84 -12.46 -18.55
N PRO A 474 -9.39 -13.31 -17.62
CA PRO A 474 -8.96 -12.88 -16.30
C PRO A 474 -7.74 -11.94 -16.43
N CYS A 475 -7.76 -10.85 -15.65
CA CYS A 475 -6.63 -9.93 -15.49
C CYS A 475 -5.45 -10.62 -14.82
#